data_AF-A0A1X6ZGU2-F1
#
_entry.id   AF-A0A1X6ZGU2-F1
#
_cell.length_a   1.000
_cell.length_b   1.000
_cell.length_c   1.000
_cell.angle_alpha   90.00
_cell.angle_beta   90.00
_cell.angle_gamma   90.00
#
_symmetry.space_group_name_H-M   'P 1'
#
loop_
_entity.id
_entity.type
_entity.pdbx_description
1 polymer ?
#
loop_
_entity_poly.entity_id
_entity_poly.type
_entity_poly.pdbx_seq_one_letter_code
_entity_poly.pdbx_strand_id
1 'polypeptide(L)'
;MRLSLLITAVLWPSLIQAESTRVIDGRAVAWKAMSGHQMLIRGEFATLKGVLCPPVSTPEGRDAKALLNAFMKSGRGNVRCIIDGPEGNRTVECFKERRSFATGMIESDLCVAH
;
A
#
# COMPACT_ATOMS: atom_id res chain seq x y z
N MET A 1 -49.55 -37.99 -20.84
CA MET A 1 -48.92 -37.05 -19.89
C MET A 1 -47.41 -37.16 -20.07
N ARG A 2 -46.76 -36.15 -20.67
CA ARG A 2 -45.31 -36.10 -20.89
C ARG A 2 -44.70 -35.29 -19.75
N LEU A 3 -43.86 -35.92 -18.92
CA LEU A 3 -43.15 -35.27 -17.83
C LEU A 3 -41.69 -35.05 -18.28
N SER A 4 -41.38 -33.83 -18.70
CA SER A 4 -40.01 -33.41 -19.02
C SER A 4 -39.37 -32.79 -17.77
N LEU A 5 -38.40 -33.46 -17.16
CA LEU A 5 -37.54 -32.92 -16.10
C LEU A 5 -36.24 -32.44 -16.75
N LEU A 6 -36.11 -31.11 -16.90
CA LEU A 6 -34.87 -30.46 -17.31
C LEU A 6 -34.06 -30.11 -16.06
N ILE A 7 -32.88 -30.71 -15.96
CA ILE A 7 -31.83 -30.42 -14.98
C ILE A 7 -31.16 -29.12 -15.41
N THR A 8 -31.35 -28.03 -14.68
CA THR A 8 -30.59 -26.80 -14.88
C THR A 8 -29.27 -26.87 -14.11
N ALA A 9 -28.17 -26.91 -14.86
CA ALA A 9 -26.81 -26.85 -14.34
C ALA A 9 -26.57 -25.50 -13.63
N VAL A 10 -26.09 -25.59 -12.39
CA VAL A 10 -25.67 -24.46 -11.56
C VAL A 10 -24.36 -23.91 -12.13
N LEU A 11 -24.42 -22.75 -12.78
CA LEU A 11 -23.25 -22.00 -13.21
C LEU A 11 -22.72 -21.17 -12.04
N TRP A 12 -21.61 -21.61 -11.44
CA TRP A 12 -20.84 -20.80 -10.50
C TRP A 12 -19.98 -19.80 -11.28
N PRO A 13 -20.16 -18.47 -11.13
CA PRO A 13 -19.24 -17.51 -11.70
C PRO A 13 -17.96 -17.42 -10.86
N SER A 14 -16.82 -17.65 -11.53
CA SER A 14 -15.47 -17.44 -11.02
C SER A 14 -15.32 -16.03 -10.44
N LEU A 15 -14.86 -15.94 -9.20
CA LEU A 15 -14.48 -14.69 -8.55
C LEU A 15 -13.27 -14.08 -9.28
N ILE A 16 -13.52 -13.04 -10.07
CA ILE A 16 -12.49 -12.14 -10.57
C ILE A 16 -12.00 -11.32 -9.37
N GLN A 17 -10.73 -11.51 -8.97
CA GLN A 17 -10.08 -10.65 -7.98
C GLN A 17 -9.82 -9.27 -8.61
N ALA A 18 -10.60 -8.28 -8.18
CA ALA A 18 -10.36 -6.89 -8.55
C ALA A 18 -9.14 -6.35 -7.79
N GLU A 19 -8.02 -6.13 -8.48
CA GLU A 19 -6.91 -5.32 -7.95
C GLU A 19 -7.35 -3.85 -7.95
N SER A 20 -7.55 -3.26 -6.75
CA SER A 20 -8.01 -1.87 -6.66
C SER A 20 -6.90 -0.89 -7.06
N THR A 21 -7.03 -0.24 -8.20
CA THR A 21 -6.27 0.97 -8.54
C THR A 21 -6.92 2.17 -7.85
N ARG A 22 -6.20 2.80 -6.91
CA ARG A 22 -6.67 4.05 -6.31
C ARG A 22 -6.36 5.21 -7.25
N VAL A 23 -7.39 5.91 -7.68
CA VAL A 23 -7.28 7.13 -8.47
C VAL A 23 -7.26 8.32 -7.51
N ILE A 24 -6.20 9.15 -7.57
CA ILE A 24 -6.12 10.44 -6.87
C ILE A 24 -5.97 11.50 -7.97
N ASP A 25 -6.84 12.51 -8.00
CA ASP A 25 -6.87 13.58 -9.02
C ASP A 25 -6.91 13.08 -10.47
N GLY A 26 -7.73 12.05 -10.75
CA GLY A 26 -7.90 11.51 -12.11
C GLY A 26 -6.69 10.73 -12.65
N ARG A 27 -5.64 10.55 -11.86
CA ARG A 27 -4.49 9.69 -12.19
C ARG A 27 -4.50 8.46 -11.29
N ALA A 28 -4.35 7.27 -11.88
CA ALA A 28 -4.06 6.07 -11.12
C ALA A 28 -2.71 6.29 -10.41
N VAL A 29 -2.74 6.44 -9.09
CA VAL A 29 -1.50 6.54 -8.32
C VAL A 29 -1.12 5.13 -7.94
N ALA A 30 -0.11 4.58 -8.62
CA ALA A 30 0.53 3.37 -8.16
C ALA A 30 1.32 3.71 -6.90
N TRP A 31 0.82 3.24 -5.76
CA TRP A 31 1.53 3.25 -4.48
C TRP A 31 2.12 1.87 -4.26
N LYS A 32 3.44 1.78 -4.09
CA LYS A 32 4.10 0.51 -3.81
C LYS A 32 5.19 0.68 -2.78
N ALA A 33 5.17 -0.13 -1.72
CA ALA A 33 6.30 -0.20 -0.80
C ALA A 33 7.45 -0.94 -1.47
N MET A 34 8.63 -0.31 -1.47
CA MET A 34 9.86 -0.92 -1.96
C MET A 34 10.63 -1.54 -0.78
N SER A 35 10.66 -0.84 0.36
CA SER A 35 11.12 -1.28 1.68
C SER A 35 10.16 -0.79 2.79
N GLY A 36 10.55 -0.88 4.07
CA GLY A 36 9.79 -0.28 5.18
C GLY A 36 9.82 1.25 5.24
N HIS A 37 10.75 1.91 4.54
CA HIS A 37 10.88 3.37 4.52
C HIS A 37 11.07 3.95 3.10
N GLN A 38 11.06 3.11 2.05
CA GLN A 38 11.09 3.56 0.66
C GLN A 38 9.83 3.12 -0.07
N MET A 39 9.25 4.02 -0.86
CA MET A 39 8.04 3.78 -1.62
C MET A 39 8.11 4.40 -3.01
N LEU A 40 7.38 3.79 -3.94
CA LEU A 40 7.13 4.32 -5.26
C LEU A 40 5.81 5.08 -5.23
N ILE A 41 5.85 6.37 -5.55
CA ILE A 41 4.68 7.25 -5.61
C ILE A 41 4.68 7.89 -7.00
N ARG A 42 3.63 7.65 -7.79
CA ARG A 42 3.50 8.20 -9.15
C ARG A 42 4.71 7.87 -10.06
N GLY A 43 5.36 6.73 -9.83
CA GLY A 43 6.54 6.28 -10.59
C GLY A 43 7.88 6.84 -10.08
N GLU A 44 7.87 7.73 -9.09
CA GLU A 44 9.08 8.25 -8.46
C GLU A 44 9.37 7.53 -7.13
N PHE A 45 10.64 7.25 -6.86
CA PHE A 45 11.07 6.76 -5.55
C PHE A 45 11.08 7.90 -4.55
N ALA A 46 10.49 7.67 -3.38
CA ALA A 46 10.53 8.58 -2.26
C ALA A 46 10.85 7.84 -0.96
N THR A 47 11.60 8.51 -0.08
CA THR A 47 11.97 8.02 1.24
C THR A 47 11.05 8.63 2.30
N LEU A 48 10.41 7.80 3.11
CA LEU A 48 9.59 8.22 4.24
C LEU A 48 10.48 8.95 5.26
N LYS A 49 10.18 10.23 5.54
CA LYS A 49 10.96 11.03 6.50
C LYS A 49 10.82 10.49 7.93
N GLY A 50 11.87 10.67 8.72
CA GLY A 50 11.82 10.41 10.16
C GLY A 50 11.98 8.96 10.57
N VAL A 51 12.24 8.04 9.62
CA VAL A 51 12.25 6.60 9.90
C VAL A 51 13.31 5.86 9.09
N LEU A 52 14.00 4.94 9.75
CA LEU A 52 14.89 3.97 9.14
C LEU A 52 14.43 2.57 9.49
N CYS A 53 14.38 1.69 8.49
CA CYS A 53 13.96 0.30 8.68
C CYS A 53 15.04 -0.67 8.20
N PRO A 54 15.07 -1.90 8.73
CA PRO A 54 15.97 -2.96 8.26
C PRO A 54 15.84 -3.21 6.75
N PRO A 55 16.91 -3.72 6.11
CA PRO A 55 16.88 -4.02 4.69
C PRO A 55 15.92 -5.17 4.40
N VAL A 56 15.28 -5.14 3.23
CA VAL A 56 14.26 -6.14 2.80
C VAL A 56 14.80 -7.57 2.64
N SER A 57 16.12 -7.76 2.69
CA SER A 57 16.76 -9.07 2.76
C SER A 57 16.55 -9.76 4.12
N THR A 58 16.24 -9.02 5.18
CA THR A 58 15.94 -9.54 6.51
C THR A 58 14.44 -9.84 6.68
N PRO A 59 14.05 -10.79 7.55
CA PRO A 59 12.65 -11.00 7.94
C PRO A 59 11.97 -9.71 8.40
N GLU A 60 12.61 -8.96 9.30
CA GLU A 60 12.08 -7.72 9.88
C GLU A 60 11.88 -6.65 8.81
N GLY A 61 12.81 -6.54 7.84
CA GLY A 61 12.67 -5.63 6.72
C GLY A 61 11.54 -6.01 5.75
N ARG A 62 11.23 -7.30 5.60
CA ARG A 62 10.06 -7.76 4.82
C ARG A 62 8.76 -7.45 5.54
N ASP A 63 8.73 -7.62 6.86
CA ASP A 63 7.57 -7.29 7.68
C ASP A 63 7.31 -5.78 7.68
N ALA A 64 8.36 -4.96 7.82
CA ALA A 64 8.28 -3.50 7.71
C ALA A 64 7.72 -3.07 6.35
N LYS A 65 8.22 -3.69 5.26
CA LYS A 65 7.70 -3.44 3.91
C LYS A 65 6.21 -3.82 3.79
N ALA A 66 5.81 -4.96 4.34
CA ALA A 66 4.42 -5.41 4.32
C ALA A 66 3.50 -4.45 5.09
N LEU A 67 3.95 -3.97 6.26
CA LEU A 67 3.25 -2.98 7.07
C LEU A 67 3.06 -1.65 6.33
N LEU A 68 4.12 -1.09 5.75
CA LEU A 68 4.01 0.14 4.97
C LEU A 68 3.05 -0.03 3.79
N ASN A 69 3.12 -1.18 3.10
CA ASN A 69 2.19 -1.51 2.02
C ASN A 69 0.73 -1.59 2.51
N ALA A 70 0.49 -2.13 3.71
CA ALA A 70 -0.82 -2.19 4.32
C ALA A 70 -1.36 -0.78 4.66
N PHE A 71 -0.52 0.12 5.18
CA PHE A 71 -0.91 1.53 5.39
C PHE A 71 -1.39 2.18 4.09
N MET A 72 -0.66 2.00 2.99
CA MET A 72 -1.04 2.52 1.66
C MET A 72 -2.32 1.87 1.10
N LYS A 73 -2.50 0.56 1.30
CA LYS A 73 -3.65 -0.22 0.79
C LYS A 73 -4.90 -0.17 1.65
N SER A 74 -4.84 0.36 2.87
CA SER A 74 -5.96 0.35 3.82
C SER A 74 -7.17 1.15 3.30
N GLY A 75 -8.23 0.44 2.86
CA GLY A 75 -9.32 0.88 1.96
C GLY A 75 -10.19 2.06 2.38
N ARG A 76 -10.12 2.50 3.63
CA ARG A 76 -10.96 3.57 4.18
C ARG A 76 -10.11 4.76 4.57
N GLY A 77 -10.50 5.96 4.16
CA GLY A 77 -9.84 7.22 4.52
C GLY A 77 -8.87 7.74 3.47
N ASN A 78 -8.66 9.07 3.48
CA ASN A 78 -7.77 9.76 2.57
C ASN A 78 -6.33 9.68 3.09
N VAL A 79 -5.41 9.23 2.23
CA VAL A 79 -3.97 9.32 2.48
C VAL A 79 -3.49 10.64 1.86
N ARG A 80 -2.83 11.46 2.66
CA ARG A 80 -2.19 12.72 2.25
C ARG A 80 -0.69 12.56 2.41
N CYS A 81 0.07 12.77 1.34
CA CYS A 81 1.52 12.77 1.41
C CYS A 81 2.09 14.10 0.92
N ILE A 82 3.03 14.65 1.67
CA ILE A 82 3.80 15.84 1.31
C ILE A 82 5.13 15.36 0.76
N ILE A 83 5.41 15.64 -0.51
CA ILE A 83 6.65 15.23 -1.19
C ILE A 83 7.56 16.45 -1.26
N ASP A 84 8.83 16.27 -0.92
CA ASP A 84 9.83 17.32 -0.81
C ASP A 84 11.18 16.85 -1.37
N GLY A 85 12.02 17.80 -1.79
CA GLY A 85 13.33 17.54 -2.38
C GLY A 85 13.33 17.34 -3.91
N PRO A 86 14.52 17.23 -4.52
CA PRO A 86 14.68 17.03 -5.96
C PRO A 86 14.37 15.59 -6.39
N GLU A 87 14.15 15.40 -7.69
CA GLU A 87 14.03 14.06 -8.29
C GLU A 87 15.25 13.19 -7.93
N GLY A 88 15.00 11.90 -7.63
CA GLY A 88 16.05 10.96 -7.19
C GLY A 88 16.45 11.05 -5.72
N ASN A 89 16.11 12.13 -5.01
CA ASN A 89 16.26 12.25 -3.56
C ASN A 89 15.00 12.83 -2.91
N ARG A 90 13.84 12.34 -3.36
CA ARG A 90 12.55 12.75 -2.80
C ARG A 90 12.41 12.18 -1.40
N THR A 91 11.92 13.02 -0.53
CA THR A 91 11.48 12.64 0.80
C THR A 91 9.96 12.82 0.89
N VAL A 92 9.30 12.04 1.72
CA VAL A 92 7.85 12.07 1.84
C VAL A 92 7.39 11.97 3.28
N GLU A 93 6.39 12.77 3.63
CA GLU A 93 5.64 12.64 4.88
C GLU A 93 4.21 12.23 4.56
N CYS A 94 3.84 11.01 4.94
CA CYS A 94 2.52 10.46 4.67
C CYS A 94 1.67 10.39 5.93
N PHE A 95 0.42 10.81 5.78
CA PHE A 95 -0.60 10.80 6.81
C PHE A 95 -1.83 10.09 6.30
N LYS A 96 -2.45 9.30 7.17
CA LYS A 96 -3.81 8.84 6.97
C LYS A 96 -4.66 9.45 8.06
N GLU A 97 -5.64 10.24 7.66
CA GLU A 97 -6.42 11.09 8.57
C GLU A 97 -5.46 11.97 9.41
N ARG A 98 -5.30 11.66 10.71
CA ARG A 98 -4.39 12.37 11.62
C ARG A 98 -3.17 11.55 12.05
N ARG A 99 -2.99 10.33 11.52
CA ARG A 99 -1.89 9.44 11.90
C ARG A 99 -0.77 9.46 10.87
N SER A 100 0.45 9.70 11.34
CA SER A 100 1.66 9.64 10.52
C SER A 100 2.05 8.18 10.25
N PHE A 101 2.46 7.89 9.02
CA PHE A 101 3.02 6.59 8.67
C PHE A 101 4.33 6.35 9.44
N ALA A 102 5.21 7.35 9.53
CA ALA A 102 6.49 7.21 10.23
C ALA A 102 6.28 6.82 11.71
N THR A 103 5.33 7.47 12.38
CA THR A 103 4.93 7.10 13.75
C THR A 103 4.45 5.67 13.84
N GLY A 104 3.54 5.24 12.94
CA GLY A 104 3.04 3.86 12.94
C GLY A 104 4.11 2.82 12.61
N MET A 105 5.13 3.17 11.82
CA MET A 105 6.28 2.30 11.55
C MET A 105 7.17 2.17 12.80
N ILE A 106 7.41 3.25 13.53
CA ILE A 106 8.21 3.25 14.76
C ILE A 106 7.47 2.50 15.88
N GLU A 107 6.18 2.76 16.07
CA GLU A 107 5.34 2.09 17.08
C GLU A 107 5.20 0.57 16.85
N SER A 108 5.55 0.08 15.66
CA SER A 108 5.53 -1.36 15.35
C SER A 108 6.80 -2.10 15.79
N ASP A 109 7.81 -1.39 16.30
CA ASP A 109 9.15 -1.92 16.62
C ASP A 109 9.91 -2.52 15.42
N LEU A 110 9.40 -2.38 14.20
CA LEU A 110 10.07 -2.82 12.97
C LEU A 110 11.03 -1.77 12.40
N CYS A 111 10.94 -0.53 12.86
CA CYS A 111 11.75 0.59 12.39
C CYS A 111 12.11 1.54 13.54
N VAL A 112 13.13 2.37 13.33
CA VAL A 112 13.61 3.35 14.32
C VAL A 112 13.47 4.78 13.80
N ALA A 113 13.37 5.75 14.72
CA ALA A 113 13.40 7.16 14.37
C ALA A 113 14.76 7.57 13.78
N HIS A 114 14.76 8.40 12.74
CA HIS A 114 15.97 8.90 12.08
C HIS A 114 15.84 10.36 11.67
#